data_AF-A0A3Q2Z8Z4-F1
#
_entry.id   AF-A0A3Q2Z8Z4-F1
#
_cell.length_a   1.000
_cell.length_b   1.000
_cell.length_c   1.000
_cell.angle_alpha   90.00
_cell.angle_beta   90.00
_cell.angle_gamma   90.00
#
_symmetry.space_group_name_H-M   'P 1'
#
loop_
_entity.id
_entity.type
_entity.pdbx_description
1 polymer ?
#
loop_
_entity_poly.entity_id
_entity_poly.type
_entity_poly.pdbx_seq_one_letter_code
_entity_poly.pdbx_strand_id
1 'polypeptide(L)'
;MSLLNAFGHFFTECWSYRYSDETMTWDQARAWCRAYHGDLVTMKNQEEIDHLKTLLVPRGGRYWIGIRKIDNNWKRVDTNEPVTNEDTNWGRREPNNYRDPSNPNRKEDCVEWLYWKWNDLWCGSNHYALCYTASCQRHSCVHGECVETVPGHRCQCTEGFDGDKCQHVNAEPELTSPPKGDISCTGMDGDFAFDSLCRYSCEEGYELSDPEPLRCTATRNWSHPPPTCEAVQCPGPPHLSNGTVSCGDDPATRFSYGNNCTFSCQDGFELQGVVSMACTHSGEWNAAPPTCEGVKADQMDDHGIIPNAE
;
A
#
# COMPACT_ATOMS: atom_id res chain seq x y z
N MET A 1 37.70 -1.23 -21.95
CA MET A 1 37.61 -0.75 -20.56
C MET A 1 36.21 -0.18 -20.38
N SER A 2 35.35 -0.94 -19.73
CA SER A 2 34.02 -0.51 -19.31
C SER A 2 34.15 0.29 -18.02
N LEU A 3 33.59 1.49 -17.97
CA LEU A 3 33.34 2.19 -16.71
C LEU A 3 31.88 2.61 -16.69
N LEU A 4 31.15 1.93 -15.81
CA LEU A 4 29.82 2.22 -15.33
C LEU A 4 29.83 3.44 -14.38
N ASN A 5 28.64 4.03 -14.24
CA ASN A 5 28.14 4.90 -13.17
C ASN A 5 28.53 6.39 -13.24
N ALA A 6 27.65 7.37 -13.02
CA ALA A 6 26.26 7.35 -12.58
C ALA A 6 25.50 8.55 -13.16
N PHE A 7 24.27 8.32 -13.59
CA PHE A 7 23.26 9.37 -13.65
C PHE A 7 22.98 9.84 -12.22
N GLY A 8 23.08 11.15 -12.00
CA GLY A 8 22.70 11.81 -10.75
C GLY A 8 22.11 13.16 -11.08
N HIS A 9 20.94 13.19 -11.73
CA HIS A 9 20.13 14.40 -11.79
C HIS A 9 19.47 14.60 -10.43
N PHE A 10 20.16 15.32 -9.55
CA PHE A 10 19.55 15.91 -8.37
C PHE A 10 18.79 17.17 -8.81
N PHE A 11 17.48 17.05 -9.03
CA PHE A 11 16.60 18.21 -9.05
C PHE A 11 15.73 18.15 -7.80
N THR A 12 15.85 19.15 -6.95
CA THR A 12 15.27 19.15 -5.62
C THR A 12 14.57 20.53 -5.44
N GLU A 13 13.21 20.60 -5.41
CA GLU A 13 12.42 21.84 -5.15
C GLU A 13 11.17 21.66 -4.19
N CYS A 14 11.08 22.40 -3.05
CA CYS A 14 10.03 22.55 -1.99
C CYS A 14 9.79 23.99 -1.92
N TRP A 15 8.55 24.30 -1.51
CA TRP A 15 8.10 25.63 -1.26
C TRP A 15 8.44 26.38 -2.52
N SER A 16 7.53 26.48 -3.48
CA SER A 16 7.91 27.18 -4.70
C SER A 16 8.20 28.63 -4.32
N TYR A 17 9.48 28.98 -4.28
CA TYR A 17 9.93 30.31 -3.95
C TYR A 17 9.84 31.14 -5.22
N ARG A 18 9.25 32.32 -5.06
CA ARG A 18 9.08 33.29 -6.13
C ARG A 18 9.54 34.62 -5.59
N TYR A 19 10.20 35.40 -6.44
CA TYR A 19 10.60 36.75 -6.08
C TYR A 19 10.14 37.72 -7.16
N SER A 20 9.92 38.98 -6.78
CA SER A 20 9.52 40.01 -7.74
C SER A 20 10.69 40.49 -8.57
N ASP A 21 10.39 40.99 -9.77
CA ASP A 21 11.40 41.64 -10.61
C ASP A 21 11.59 43.13 -10.32
N GLU A 22 10.60 43.73 -9.66
CA GLU A 22 10.61 45.13 -9.26
C GLU A 22 10.54 45.25 -7.74
N THR A 23 11.09 46.35 -7.21
CA THR A 23 11.03 46.66 -5.79
C THR A 23 9.74 47.38 -5.43
N MET A 24 9.19 47.10 -4.26
CA MET A 24 7.93 47.66 -3.80
C MET A 24 7.89 47.79 -2.27
N THR A 25 6.89 48.50 -1.75
CA THR A 25 6.66 48.60 -0.29
C THR A 25 6.27 47.25 0.30
N TRP A 26 6.41 47.10 1.62
CA TRP A 26 6.12 45.81 2.27
C TRP A 26 4.66 45.36 2.05
N ASP A 27 3.70 46.27 2.18
CA ASP A 27 2.28 45.96 1.99
C ASP A 27 1.98 45.58 0.53
N GLN A 28 2.64 46.23 -0.44
CA GLN A 28 2.56 45.85 -1.85
C GLN A 28 3.20 44.49 -2.13
N ALA A 29 4.37 44.21 -1.53
CA ALA A 29 5.07 42.93 -1.66
C ALA A 29 4.21 41.77 -1.16
N ARG A 30 3.57 41.96 0.00
CA ARG A 30 2.65 40.95 0.54
C ARG A 30 1.43 40.74 -0.33
N ALA A 31 0.81 41.83 -0.80
CA ALA A 31 -0.33 41.74 -1.70
C ALA A 31 0.04 41.01 -3.00
N TRP A 32 1.24 41.26 -3.53
CA TRP A 32 1.77 40.59 -4.71
C TRP A 32 1.96 39.08 -4.47
N CYS A 33 2.58 38.69 -3.34
CA CYS A 33 2.70 37.27 -2.98
C CYS A 33 1.34 36.59 -2.84
N ARG A 34 0.38 37.24 -2.18
CA ARG A 34 -0.98 36.70 -1.98
C ARG A 34 -1.79 36.54 -3.24
N ALA A 35 -1.54 37.38 -4.25
CA ALA A 35 -2.25 37.30 -5.51
C ALA A 35 -1.80 36.11 -6.37
N TYR A 36 -0.53 35.67 -6.28
CA TYR A 36 0.02 34.74 -7.27
C TYR A 36 0.84 33.57 -6.68
N HIS A 37 1.34 33.68 -5.45
CA HIS A 37 2.46 32.86 -4.96
C HIS A 37 2.39 32.49 -3.47
N GLY A 38 1.23 32.58 -2.80
CA GLY A 38 1.08 32.22 -1.38
C GLY A 38 1.16 33.43 -0.44
N ASP A 39 2.21 33.57 0.36
CA ASP A 39 2.45 34.76 1.22
C ASP A 39 3.95 35.09 1.23
N LEU A 40 4.34 36.19 1.90
CA LEU A 40 5.77 36.50 2.09
C LEU A 40 6.45 35.39 2.91
N VAL A 41 7.70 35.06 2.55
CA VAL A 41 8.47 34.01 3.22
C VAL A 41 8.67 34.30 4.70
N THR A 42 8.37 33.33 5.56
CA THR A 42 8.55 33.49 7.00
C THR A 42 9.79 32.80 7.56
N MET A 43 10.52 31.99 6.77
CA MET A 43 11.74 31.25 7.13
C MET A 43 11.60 30.46 8.44
N LYS A 44 11.43 29.15 8.32
CA LYS A 44 11.08 28.26 9.43
C LYS A 44 12.26 27.47 9.97
N ASN A 45 13.26 27.18 9.15
CA ASN A 45 14.42 26.39 9.57
C ASN A 45 15.70 26.74 8.78
N GLN A 46 16.84 26.21 9.24
CA GLN A 46 18.15 26.48 8.66
C GLN A 46 18.33 25.94 7.23
N GLU A 47 17.68 24.82 6.91
CA GLU A 47 17.73 24.20 5.58
C GLU A 47 17.03 25.07 4.52
N GLU A 48 15.85 25.60 4.85
CA GLU A 48 15.14 26.61 4.03
C GLU A 48 16.00 27.85 3.81
N ILE A 49 16.65 28.35 4.87
CA ILE A 49 17.52 29.52 4.79
C ILE A 49 18.69 29.27 3.83
N ASP A 50 19.34 28.11 3.90
CA ASP A 50 20.49 27.79 3.06
C ASP A 50 20.10 27.52 1.60
N HIS A 51 18.94 26.92 1.37
CA HIS A 51 18.34 26.81 0.03
C HIS A 51 18.06 28.19 -0.59
N LEU A 52 17.37 29.07 0.14
CA LEU A 52 17.05 30.42 -0.31
C LEU A 52 18.30 31.26 -0.59
N LYS A 53 19.35 31.14 0.23
CA LYS A 53 20.65 31.78 -0.05
C LYS A 53 21.17 31.38 -1.43
N THR A 54 21.19 30.08 -1.71
CA THR A 54 21.68 29.55 -2.99
C THR A 54 20.87 30.08 -4.17
N LEU A 55 19.54 30.15 -4.02
CA LEU A 55 18.63 30.67 -5.04
C LEU A 55 18.83 32.17 -5.33
N LEU A 56 19.12 32.96 -4.29
CA LEU A 56 19.13 34.43 -4.38
C LEU A 56 20.52 35.04 -4.61
N VAL A 57 21.61 34.29 -4.33
CA VAL A 57 23.01 34.72 -4.54
C VAL A 57 23.25 35.32 -5.93
N PRO A 58 22.81 34.73 -7.05
CA PRO A 58 23.07 35.27 -8.39
C PRO A 58 22.44 36.64 -8.65
N ARG A 59 21.33 36.95 -7.97
CA ARG A 59 20.57 38.20 -8.15
C ARG A 59 21.10 39.31 -7.26
N GLY A 60 21.53 38.98 -6.05
CA GLY A 60 21.83 39.96 -5.01
C GLY A 60 20.59 40.78 -4.62
N GLY A 61 20.76 41.73 -3.71
CA GLY A 61 19.70 42.65 -3.30
C GLY A 61 19.09 42.37 -1.93
N ARG A 62 18.03 43.11 -1.63
CA ARG A 62 17.33 43.09 -0.33
C ARG A 62 15.90 42.68 -0.57
N TYR A 63 15.40 41.78 0.28
CA TYR A 63 14.12 41.15 0.09
C TYR A 63 13.23 41.41 1.31
N TRP A 64 11.96 41.71 1.08
CA TRP A 64 10.97 41.70 2.14
C TRP A 64 10.68 40.27 2.57
N ILE A 65 10.56 40.08 3.88
CA ILE A 65 10.13 38.81 4.49
C ILE A 65 8.84 39.00 5.28
N GLY A 66 8.13 37.92 5.52
CA GLY A 66 6.83 37.87 6.18
C GLY A 66 6.93 37.95 7.71
N ILE A 67 7.75 38.87 8.22
CA ILE A 67 7.84 39.19 9.64
C ILE A 67 7.48 40.67 9.81
N ARG A 68 6.57 40.95 10.74
CA ARG A 68 6.10 42.32 11.03
C ARG A 68 5.92 42.53 12.52
N LYS A 69 6.11 43.76 12.98
CA LYS A 69 5.84 44.17 14.35
C LYS A 69 4.34 44.46 14.52
N ILE A 70 3.69 43.68 15.36
CA ILE A 70 2.25 43.75 15.67
C ILE A 70 2.10 43.77 17.18
N ASP A 71 1.44 44.79 17.73
CA ASP A 71 1.29 45.00 19.18
C ASP A 71 2.65 44.97 19.92
N ASN A 72 3.65 45.66 19.36
CA ASN A 72 5.04 45.69 19.85
C ASN A 72 5.79 44.35 19.85
N ASN A 73 5.25 43.30 19.23
CA ASN A 73 5.90 41.98 19.12
C ASN A 73 6.15 41.62 17.65
N TRP A 74 7.31 41.03 17.36
CA TRP A 74 7.59 40.48 16.03
C TRP A 74 6.79 39.20 15.83
N LYS A 75 5.98 39.16 14.77
CA LYS A 75 5.12 38.01 14.46
C LYS A 75 5.32 37.57 13.01
N ARG A 76 5.19 36.26 12.79
CA ARG A 76 5.08 35.66 11.46
C ARG A 76 3.72 36.04 10.89
N VAL A 77 3.70 36.58 9.68
CA VAL A 77 2.47 37.19 9.17
C VAL A 77 1.47 36.17 8.63
N ASP A 78 1.92 34.97 8.30
CA ASP A 78 1.12 33.82 7.86
C ASP A 78 0.37 33.14 9.01
N THR A 79 1.03 32.88 10.15
CA THR A 79 0.44 32.19 11.31
C THR A 79 0.02 33.11 12.45
N ASN A 80 0.47 34.37 12.44
CA ASN A 80 0.35 35.33 13.55
C ASN A 80 1.04 34.86 14.85
N GLU A 81 1.91 33.87 14.77
CA GLU A 81 2.70 33.38 15.89
C GLU A 81 3.86 34.34 16.20
N PRO A 82 4.24 34.49 17.47
CA PRO A 82 5.39 35.30 17.85
C PRO A 82 6.69 34.66 17.35
N VAL A 83 7.63 35.50 16.94
CA VAL A 83 9.00 35.05 16.61
C VAL A 83 9.80 34.98 17.90
N THR A 84 10.29 33.79 18.26
CA THR A 84 11.09 33.58 19.47
C THR A 84 12.54 34.01 19.26
N ASN A 85 13.30 34.25 20.34
CA ASN A 85 14.71 34.61 20.24
C ASN A 85 15.55 33.56 19.49
N GLU A 86 15.21 32.27 19.63
CA GLU A 86 15.88 31.15 18.97
C GLU A 86 15.64 31.13 17.46
N ASP A 87 14.48 31.63 17.03
CA ASP A 87 14.10 31.73 15.62
C ASP A 87 14.68 32.99 14.94
N THR A 88 15.18 33.96 15.71
CA THR A 88 15.65 35.23 15.15
C THR A 88 17.00 35.10 14.46
N ASN A 89 17.16 35.84 13.37
CA ASN A 89 18.43 35.96 12.66
C ASN A 89 18.82 37.43 12.42
N TRP A 90 18.63 38.26 13.45
CA TRP A 90 18.93 39.69 13.42
C TRP A 90 20.39 39.99 13.07
N GLY A 91 20.58 41.07 12.31
CA GLY A 91 21.88 41.68 12.06
C GLY A 91 22.50 42.23 13.34
N ARG A 92 23.78 42.59 13.27
CA ARG A 92 24.48 43.18 14.40
C ARG A 92 23.82 44.52 14.76
N ARG A 93 23.32 44.64 16.00
CA ARG A 93 22.59 45.80 16.57
C ARG A 93 21.13 45.92 16.13
N GLU A 94 20.57 44.90 15.48
CA GLU A 94 19.15 44.87 15.12
C GLU A 94 18.32 44.03 16.11
N PRO A 95 17.00 44.29 16.24
CA PRO A 95 16.26 45.39 15.62
C PRO A 95 16.50 46.72 16.33
N ASN A 96 16.84 47.78 15.58
CA ASN A 96 17.27 49.06 16.15
C ASN A 96 16.17 50.13 16.19
N ASN A 97 15.06 49.91 15.46
CA ASN A 97 13.96 50.86 15.24
C ASN A 97 14.45 52.29 15.02
N TYR A 98 15.23 52.49 13.96
CA TYR A 98 15.94 53.71 13.65
C TYR A 98 14.96 54.89 13.61
N ARG A 99 15.22 55.87 14.47
CA ARG A 99 14.44 57.11 14.51
C ARG A 99 15.02 58.10 13.53
N ASP A 100 14.36 58.20 12.37
CA ASP A 100 14.65 59.21 11.38
C ASP A 100 14.35 60.63 11.94
N PRO A 101 15.36 61.50 12.13
CA PRO A 101 15.15 62.84 12.66
C PRO A 101 14.25 63.70 11.77
N SER A 102 14.16 63.38 10.48
CA SER A 102 13.32 64.09 9.52
C SER A 102 11.86 63.62 9.53
N ASN A 103 11.58 62.44 10.08
CA ASN A 103 10.23 61.90 10.19
C ASN A 103 10.06 61.15 11.53
N PRO A 104 9.66 61.86 12.61
CA PRO A 104 9.51 61.29 13.94
C PRO A 104 8.45 60.18 14.04
N ASN A 105 7.54 60.10 13.07
CA ASN A 105 6.48 59.11 13.01
C ASN A 105 6.89 57.85 12.22
N ARG A 106 8.10 57.84 11.64
CA ARG A 106 8.64 56.69 10.92
C ARG A 106 8.99 55.60 11.94
N LYS A 107 8.33 54.45 11.80
CA LYS A 107 8.57 53.25 12.60
C LYS A 107 9.09 52.13 11.71
N GLU A 108 10.02 51.35 12.23
CA GLU A 108 10.59 50.21 11.53
C GLU A 108 9.87 48.94 11.97
N ASP A 109 8.64 48.80 11.46
CA ASP A 109 7.74 47.71 11.84
C ASP A 109 7.79 46.54 10.83
N CYS A 110 8.61 46.62 9.79
CA CYS A 110 8.76 45.58 8.76
C CYS A 110 10.20 45.05 8.73
N VAL A 111 10.41 43.84 8.21
CA VAL A 111 11.75 43.21 8.20
C VAL A 111 12.21 42.94 6.77
N GLU A 112 13.41 43.42 6.45
CA GLU A 112 14.13 43.02 5.24
C GLU A 112 15.17 41.93 5.56
N TRP A 113 15.47 41.12 4.55
CA TRP A 113 16.59 40.19 4.56
C TRP A 113 17.75 40.77 3.77
N LEU A 114 18.79 41.19 4.50
CA LEU A 114 19.95 41.91 4.01
C LEU A 114 21.23 41.16 4.42
N TYR A 115 22.08 40.82 3.45
CA TYR A 115 23.31 40.04 3.71
C TYR A 115 23.05 38.79 4.57
N TRP A 116 21.94 38.12 4.31
CA TRP A 116 21.50 36.92 5.04
C TRP A 116 21.16 37.14 6.52
N LYS A 117 20.99 38.39 6.94
CA LYS A 117 20.59 38.80 8.28
C LYS A 117 19.34 39.67 8.22
N TRP A 118 18.55 39.66 9.29
CA TRP A 118 17.35 40.48 9.38
C TRP A 118 17.69 41.90 9.80
N ASN A 119 17.00 42.85 9.21
CA ASN A 119 17.08 44.26 9.54
C ASN A 119 15.66 44.80 9.62
N ASP A 120 15.28 45.44 10.74
CA ASP A 120 14.01 46.15 10.78
C ASP A 120 14.12 47.42 9.96
N LEU A 121 13.04 47.72 9.24
CA LEU A 121 13.01 48.83 8.32
C LEU A 121 11.60 49.41 8.22
N TRP A 122 11.53 50.69 7.88
CA TRP A 122 10.27 51.33 7.54
C TRP A 122 9.57 50.63 6.37
N CYS A 123 8.32 50.23 6.59
CA CYS A 123 7.51 49.47 5.63
C CYS A 123 7.29 50.18 4.27
N GLY A 124 7.44 51.50 4.23
CA GLY A 124 7.36 52.31 3.01
C GLY A 124 8.60 52.30 2.12
N SER A 125 9.69 51.65 2.54
CA SER A 125 10.88 51.45 1.72
C SER A 125 10.61 50.46 0.57
N ASN A 126 11.38 50.53 -0.51
CA ASN A 126 11.20 49.66 -1.68
C ASN A 126 12.23 48.53 -1.70
N HIS A 127 11.77 47.28 -1.65
CA HIS A 127 12.58 46.06 -1.73
C HIS A 127 11.89 44.99 -2.56
N TYR A 128 12.62 43.96 -2.98
CA TYR A 128 12.03 42.85 -3.73
C TYR A 128 11.11 42.03 -2.83
N ALA A 129 9.98 41.55 -3.37
CA ALA A 129 9.16 40.58 -2.68
C ALA A 129 9.83 39.20 -2.75
N LEU A 130 9.79 38.43 -1.66
CA LEU A 130 10.16 37.03 -1.63
C LEU A 130 9.00 36.22 -1.04
N CYS A 131 8.38 35.42 -1.89
CA CYS A 131 7.17 34.67 -1.60
C CYS A 131 7.48 33.18 -1.46
N TYR A 132 6.60 32.48 -0.75
CA TYR A 132 6.57 31.03 -0.70
C TYR A 132 5.15 30.53 -0.91
N THR A 133 5.01 29.41 -1.62
CA THR A 133 3.74 28.67 -1.75
C THR A 133 3.89 27.32 -1.07
N ALA A 134 2.90 26.95 -0.23
CA ALA A 134 2.79 25.61 0.33
C ALA A 134 2.78 24.56 -0.79
N SER A 135 3.62 23.53 -0.66
CA SER A 135 3.68 22.42 -1.62
C SER A 135 2.65 21.34 -1.29
N CYS A 136 2.22 21.26 -0.03
CA CYS A 136 1.10 20.41 0.37
C CYS A 136 -0.23 20.95 -0.16
N GLN A 137 -0.94 20.09 -0.87
CA GLN A 137 -2.30 20.30 -1.35
C GLN A 137 -3.24 19.28 -0.71
N ARG A 138 -4.55 19.54 -0.73
CA ARG A 138 -5.56 18.64 -0.15
C ARG A 138 -5.47 17.20 -0.69
N HIS A 139 -4.98 17.02 -1.92
CA HIS A 139 -4.84 15.71 -2.57
C HIS A 139 -3.36 15.28 -2.74
N SER A 140 -2.44 15.90 -1.99
CA SER A 140 -1.03 15.53 -2.02
C SER A 140 -0.81 14.09 -1.55
N CYS A 141 -1.51 13.70 -0.48
CA CYS A 141 -1.47 12.38 0.12
C CYS A 141 -2.89 11.81 0.17
N VAL A 142 -3.07 10.58 -0.29
CA VAL A 142 -4.39 9.92 -0.31
C VAL A 142 -4.73 9.43 1.10
N HIS A 143 -3.83 8.63 1.68
CA HIS A 143 -4.00 8.03 3.01
C HIS A 143 -2.81 8.35 3.92
N GLY A 144 -2.62 9.62 4.22
CA GLY A 144 -1.52 10.07 5.05
C GLY A 144 -1.52 11.56 5.30
N GLU A 145 -0.61 11.98 6.17
CA GLU A 145 -0.38 13.39 6.45
C GLU A 145 0.63 13.96 5.44
N CYS A 146 0.30 15.09 4.83
CA CYS A 146 1.26 15.81 3.99
C CYS A 146 2.19 16.64 4.86
N VAL A 147 3.50 16.38 4.73
CA VAL A 147 4.54 17.07 5.46
C VAL A 147 5.37 17.88 4.47
N GLU A 148 5.39 19.20 4.64
CA GLU A 148 6.25 20.09 3.88
C GLU A 148 7.72 19.75 4.17
N THR A 149 8.54 19.58 3.14
CA THR A 149 9.97 19.21 3.30
C THR A 149 10.88 20.40 3.00
N VAL A 150 12.15 20.18 2.62
CA VAL A 150 12.91 21.02 1.66
C VAL A 150 13.72 20.02 0.78
N PRO A 151 13.39 19.64 -0.48
CA PRO A 151 12.46 20.30 -1.36
C PRO A 151 11.35 19.36 -2.02
N GLY A 152 10.05 19.73 -1.98
CA GLY A 152 8.80 19.04 -2.34
C GLY A 152 7.67 19.13 -1.27
N HIS A 153 7.01 18.01 -1.07
CA HIS A 153 6.41 17.60 0.18
C HIS A 153 6.63 16.09 0.25
N ARG A 154 6.44 15.48 1.41
CA ARG A 154 6.36 14.02 1.51
C ARG A 154 5.08 13.63 2.20
N CYS A 155 4.61 12.43 1.93
CA CYS A 155 3.51 11.87 2.67
C CYS A 155 4.02 10.98 3.78
N GLN A 156 3.55 11.25 5.01
CA GLN A 156 3.68 10.34 6.12
C GLN A 156 2.45 9.43 6.10
N CYS A 157 2.60 8.25 5.53
CA CYS A 157 1.48 7.33 5.30
C CYS A 157 0.91 6.81 6.61
N THR A 158 -0.42 6.67 6.63
CA THR A 158 -1.10 5.90 7.67
C THR A 158 -0.68 4.43 7.54
N GLU A 159 -0.72 3.71 8.66
CA GLU A 159 -0.36 2.29 8.69
C GLU A 159 -1.13 1.49 7.61
N GLY A 160 -0.41 0.66 6.85
CA GLY A 160 -0.96 -0.14 5.76
C GLY A 160 -1.00 0.52 4.40
N PHE A 161 -0.64 1.80 4.30
CA PHE A 161 -0.54 2.54 3.04
C PHE A 161 0.92 2.86 2.72
N ASP A 162 1.28 2.83 1.43
CA ASP A 162 2.63 3.13 0.97
C ASP A 162 2.64 3.84 -0.41
N GLY A 163 3.82 4.19 -0.90
CA GLY A 163 4.04 4.98 -2.10
C GLY A 163 4.15 6.47 -1.80
N ASP A 164 4.68 7.23 -2.76
CA ASP A 164 4.99 8.65 -2.58
C ASP A 164 3.77 9.53 -2.20
N LYS A 165 2.55 9.06 -2.49
CA LYS A 165 1.28 9.71 -2.11
C LYS A 165 0.42 8.84 -1.19
N CYS A 166 0.96 7.76 -0.63
CA CYS A 166 0.22 6.78 0.19
C CYS A 166 -0.96 6.17 -0.56
N GLN A 167 -0.76 5.84 -1.83
CA GLN A 167 -1.79 5.32 -2.72
C GLN A 167 -1.76 3.79 -2.88
N HIS A 168 -0.69 3.13 -2.46
CA HIS A 168 -0.57 1.67 -2.56
C HIS A 168 -1.21 1.02 -1.33
N VAL A 169 -2.15 0.11 -1.58
CA VAL A 169 -2.93 -0.57 -0.54
C VAL A 169 -2.98 -2.08 -0.69
N ASN A 170 -2.65 -2.62 -1.86
CA ASN A 170 -2.86 -4.05 -2.13
C ASN A 170 -1.74 -4.92 -1.58
N ALA A 171 -2.11 -6.05 -0.98
CA ALA A 171 -1.18 -7.12 -0.65
C ALA A 171 -0.58 -7.75 -1.91
N GLU A 172 0.64 -8.26 -1.76
CA GLU A 172 1.34 -9.04 -2.79
C GLU A 172 1.63 -10.48 -2.28
N PRO A 173 1.54 -11.50 -3.14
CA PRO A 173 0.98 -11.45 -4.50
C PRO A 173 -0.54 -11.29 -4.50
N GLU A 174 -1.10 -10.91 -5.65
CA GLU A 174 -2.54 -10.93 -5.87
C GLU A 174 -3.06 -12.38 -5.74
N LEU A 175 -4.16 -12.55 -5.02
CA LEU A 175 -4.75 -13.87 -4.80
C LEU A 175 -5.56 -14.30 -6.02
N THR A 176 -5.49 -15.59 -6.33
CA THR A 176 -6.28 -16.22 -7.39
C THR A 176 -7.15 -17.34 -6.82
N SER A 177 -8.25 -17.65 -7.53
CA SER A 177 -9.08 -18.81 -7.21
C SER A 177 -8.25 -20.10 -7.36
N PRO A 178 -8.26 -21.01 -6.38
CA PRO A 178 -7.55 -22.27 -6.48
C PRO A 178 -8.29 -23.20 -7.45
N PRO A 179 -7.65 -24.26 -7.96
CA PRO A 179 -8.37 -25.31 -8.66
C PRO A 179 -9.49 -25.84 -7.77
N LYS A 180 -10.70 -25.97 -8.31
CA LYS A 180 -11.86 -26.50 -7.58
C LYS A 180 -12.31 -25.67 -6.39
N GLY A 181 -12.02 -24.36 -6.43
CA GLY A 181 -12.54 -23.42 -5.46
C GLY A 181 -12.64 -22.02 -6.01
N ASP A 182 -13.09 -21.13 -5.16
CA ASP A 182 -13.22 -19.71 -5.45
C ASP A 182 -12.85 -18.86 -4.23
N ILE A 183 -12.57 -17.58 -4.49
CA ILE A 183 -12.19 -16.60 -3.47
C ILE A 183 -13.15 -15.41 -3.49
N SER A 184 -13.61 -15.01 -2.31
CA SER A 184 -14.40 -13.80 -2.12
C SER A 184 -13.67 -12.88 -1.14
N CYS A 185 -13.35 -11.67 -1.59
CA CYS A 185 -12.71 -10.65 -0.77
C CYS A 185 -13.67 -9.51 -0.45
N THR A 186 -13.48 -8.88 0.71
CA THR A 186 -14.20 -7.67 1.12
C THR A 186 -13.24 -6.69 1.78
N GLY A 187 -13.21 -5.44 1.32
CA GLY A 187 -12.40 -4.36 1.90
C GLY A 187 -13.01 -2.98 1.63
N MET A 188 -12.78 -2.00 2.51
CA MET A 188 -13.33 -0.64 2.36
C MET A 188 -12.67 0.12 1.20
N ASP A 189 -11.37 -0.09 0.99
CA ASP A 189 -10.55 0.58 -0.02
C ASP A 189 -10.37 -0.25 -1.31
N GLY A 190 -11.13 -1.34 -1.44
CA GLY A 190 -11.11 -2.25 -2.58
C GLY A 190 -10.76 -3.69 -2.21
N ASP A 191 -10.89 -4.58 -3.20
CA ASP A 191 -10.49 -5.97 -3.06
C ASP A 191 -8.96 -6.05 -2.96
N PHE A 192 -8.46 -6.90 -2.06
CA PHE A 192 -7.04 -7.08 -1.75
C PHE A 192 -6.32 -5.90 -1.09
N ALA A 193 -7.01 -4.80 -0.81
CA ALA A 193 -6.48 -3.64 -0.09
C ALA A 193 -6.16 -3.95 1.38
N PHE A 194 -5.47 -3.04 2.07
CA PHE A 194 -5.16 -3.16 3.49
C PHE A 194 -6.41 -3.46 4.32
N ASP A 195 -6.27 -4.40 5.26
CA ASP A 195 -7.35 -4.93 6.12
C ASP A 195 -8.51 -5.62 5.37
N SER A 196 -8.39 -5.81 4.04
CA SER A 196 -9.32 -6.67 3.30
C SER A 196 -9.28 -8.10 3.84
N LEU A 197 -10.45 -8.72 3.88
CA LEU A 197 -10.66 -10.08 4.33
C LEU A 197 -11.08 -10.95 3.14
N CYS A 198 -10.27 -11.95 2.82
CA CYS A 198 -10.51 -12.88 1.73
C CYS A 198 -10.86 -14.27 2.28
N ARG A 199 -11.99 -14.83 1.82
CA ARG A 199 -12.48 -16.15 2.19
C ARG A 199 -12.44 -17.06 0.98
N TYR A 200 -11.83 -18.21 1.14
CA TYR A 200 -11.86 -19.27 0.14
C TYR A 200 -13.07 -20.17 0.37
N SER A 201 -13.52 -20.78 -0.72
CA SER A 201 -14.57 -21.79 -0.74
C SER A 201 -14.22 -22.85 -1.78
N CYS A 202 -14.63 -24.09 -1.55
CA CYS A 202 -14.37 -25.19 -2.47
C CYS A 202 -15.67 -25.66 -3.14
N GLU A 203 -15.54 -26.23 -4.34
CA GLU A 203 -16.60 -26.95 -5.02
C GLU A 203 -17.03 -28.19 -4.20
N GLU A 204 -18.23 -28.71 -4.48
CA GLU A 204 -18.72 -29.93 -3.83
C GLU A 204 -17.74 -31.10 -4.01
N GLY A 205 -17.47 -31.81 -2.91
CA GLY A 205 -16.51 -32.93 -2.86
C GLY A 205 -15.05 -32.52 -2.68
N TYR A 206 -14.80 -31.24 -2.39
CA TYR A 206 -13.51 -30.70 -2.00
C TYR A 206 -13.61 -29.94 -0.67
N GLU A 207 -12.54 -29.98 0.11
CA GLU A 207 -12.42 -29.30 1.41
C GLU A 207 -11.17 -28.40 1.44
N LEU A 208 -11.24 -27.33 2.23
CA LEU A 208 -10.11 -26.41 2.40
C LEU A 208 -9.01 -27.06 3.24
N SER A 209 -7.77 -26.92 2.80
CA SER A 209 -6.59 -27.29 3.60
C SER A 209 -6.47 -26.45 4.89
N ASP A 210 -6.95 -25.20 4.84
CA ASP A 210 -7.06 -24.29 5.99
C ASP A 210 -8.33 -23.42 5.83
N PRO A 211 -9.28 -23.43 6.78
CA PRO A 211 -10.51 -22.65 6.72
C PRO A 211 -10.34 -21.17 7.13
N GLU A 212 -9.18 -20.77 7.66
CA GLU A 212 -8.96 -19.41 8.15
C GLU A 212 -8.95 -18.38 7.00
N PRO A 213 -9.67 -17.26 7.14
CA PRO A 213 -9.65 -16.21 6.13
C PRO A 213 -8.29 -15.51 6.07
N LEU A 214 -7.90 -15.11 4.86
CA LEU A 214 -6.69 -14.32 4.63
C LEU A 214 -6.98 -12.84 4.86
N ARG A 215 -6.07 -12.16 5.58
CA ARG A 215 -6.15 -10.71 5.80
C ARG A 215 -4.95 -10.02 5.19
N CYS A 216 -5.17 -8.93 4.45
CA CYS A 216 -4.08 -8.06 4.01
C CYS A 216 -3.55 -7.27 5.21
N THR A 217 -2.29 -7.49 5.56
CA THR A 217 -1.65 -6.83 6.71
C THR A 217 -1.00 -5.50 6.32
N ALA A 218 -0.59 -4.73 7.33
CA ALA A 218 0.04 -3.42 7.11
C ALA A 218 1.37 -3.50 6.35
N THR A 219 2.00 -4.68 6.31
CA THR A 219 3.24 -4.94 5.57
C THR A 219 3.00 -5.36 4.12
N ARG A 220 1.76 -5.22 3.62
CA ARG A 220 1.33 -5.62 2.28
C ARG A 220 1.53 -7.12 2.00
N ASN A 221 1.48 -7.92 3.05
CA ASN A 221 1.47 -9.37 2.98
C ASN A 221 0.15 -9.93 3.48
N TRP A 222 -0.23 -11.09 2.96
CA TRP A 222 -1.30 -11.89 3.53
C TRP A 222 -0.91 -12.44 4.89
N SER A 223 -1.86 -12.51 5.82
CA SER A 223 -1.65 -13.03 7.18
C SER A 223 -1.05 -14.43 7.18
N HIS A 224 -1.46 -15.27 6.23
CA HIS A 224 -1.01 -16.65 6.03
C HIS A 224 -1.04 -16.99 4.52
N PRO A 225 -0.39 -18.08 4.08
CA PRO A 225 -0.46 -18.54 2.69
C PRO A 225 -1.89 -18.93 2.25
N PRO A 226 -2.22 -18.83 0.95
CA PRO A 226 -3.51 -19.27 0.43
C PRO A 226 -3.74 -20.78 0.64
N PRO A 227 -4.95 -21.22 1.05
CA PRO A 227 -5.28 -22.63 1.14
C PRO A 227 -5.50 -23.26 -0.24
N THR A 228 -5.48 -24.59 -0.28
CA THR A 228 -5.87 -25.39 -1.45
C THR A 228 -7.19 -26.10 -1.21
N CYS A 229 -7.91 -26.41 -2.29
CA CYS A 229 -9.07 -27.29 -2.26
C CYS A 229 -8.64 -28.73 -2.51
N GLU A 230 -8.72 -29.56 -1.48
CA GLU A 230 -8.31 -30.96 -1.50
C GLU A 230 -9.54 -31.85 -1.66
N ALA A 231 -9.45 -32.85 -2.54
CA ALA A 231 -10.56 -33.77 -2.76
C ALA A 231 -10.83 -34.59 -1.50
N VAL A 232 -12.10 -34.71 -1.11
CA VAL A 232 -12.53 -35.55 0.00
C VAL A 232 -12.10 -37.00 -0.25
N GLN A 233 -11.65 -37.69 0.79
CA GLN A 233 -11.10 -39.05 0.71
C GLN A 233 -12.07 -40.07 1.29
N CYS A 234 -12.35 -41.12 0.53
CA CYS A 234 -13.02 -42.30 1.05
C CYS A 234 -12.06 -43.25 1.77
N PRO A 235 -12.54 -44.07 2.72
CA PRO A 235 -11.71 -45.09 3.34
C PRO A 235 -11.26 -46.12 2.29
N GLY A 236 -10.05 -46.66 2.45
CA GLY A 236 -9.56 -47.74 1.59
C GLY A 236 -10.54 -48.93 1.59
N PRO A 237 -10.88 -49.51 0.42
CA PRO A 237 -11.76 -50.67 0.35
C PRO A 237 -11.20 -51.85 1.18
N PRO A 238 -12.05 -52.66 1.82
CA PRO A 238 -11.59 -53.87 2.51
C PRO A 238 -11.01 -54.88 1.51
N HIS A 239 -10.16 -55.77 2.03
CA HIS A 239 -9.59 -56.86 1.24
C HIS A 239 -10.68 -57.81 0.71
N LEU A 240 -10.70 -58.06 -0.60
CA LEU A 240 -11.62 -59.00 -1.25
C LEU A 240 -11.00 -60.40 -1.30
N SER A 241 -11.51 -61.33 -0.49
CA SER A 241 -11.08 -62.74 -0.52
C SER A 241 -11.47 -63.39 -1.85
N ASN A 242 -10.56 -64.17 -2.44
CA ASN A 242 -10.74 -64.84 -3.74
C ASN A 242 -11.06 -63.86 -4.90
N GLY A 243 -10.57 -62.63 -4.82
CA GLY A 243 -10.76 -61.62 -5.85
C GLY A 243 -9.64 -60.58 -5.86
N THR A 244 -9.82 -59.56 -6.69
CA THR A 244 -8.92 -58.40 -6.79
C THR A 244 -9.72 -57.10 -6.79
N VAL A 245 -9.14 -56.07 -6.18
CA VAL A 245 -9.69 -54.71 -6.18
C VAL A 245 -8.74 -53.82 -6.98
N SER A 246 -9.25 -53.19 -8.03
CA SER A 246 -8.53 -52.20 -8.81
C SER A 246 -9.18 -50.84 -8.62
N CYS A 247 -8.41 -49.84 -8.23
CA CYS A 247 -8.86 -48.45 -8.05
C CYS A 247 -7.90 -47.53 -8.81
N GLY A 248 -8.05 -46.21 -8.71
CA GLY A 248 -7.18 -45.23 -9.37
C GLY A 248 -5.67 -45.52 -9.25
N ASP A 249 -4.93 -45.11 -10.27
CA ASP A 249 -3.51 -45.46 -10.47
C ASP A 249 -2.57 -44.76 -9.49
N ASP A 250 -2.93 -43.55 -9.03
CA ASP A 250 -2.12 -42.76 -8.10
C ASP A 250 -2.45 -43.12 -6.64
N PRO A 251 -1.49 -43.67 -5.87
CA PRO A 251 -1.70 -44.04 -4.48
C PRO A 251 -2.22 -42.93 -3.57
N ALA A 252 -1.90 -41.66 -3.86
CA ALA A 252 -2.29 -40.51 -3.04
C ALA A 252 -3.75 -40.08 -3.28
N THR A 253 -4.30 -40.37 -4.47
CA THR A 253 -5.62 -39.88 -4.88
C THR A 253 -6.60 -41.00 -5.25
N ARG A 254 -6.18 -42.27 -5.21
CA ARG A 254 -6.99 -43.41 -5.67
C ARG A 254 -8.34 -43.60 -4.98
N PHE A 255 -8.55 -42.99 -3.81
CA PHE A 255 -9.81 -43.02 -3.07
C PHE A 255 -10.46 -41.62 -2.96
N SER A 256 -9.99 -40.64 -3.71
CA SER A 256 -10.56 -39.30 -3.75
C SER A 256 -11.96 -39.28 -4.37
N TYR A 257 -12.74 -38.26 -4.02
CA TYR A 257 -14.03 -37.96 -4.62
C TYR A 257 -14.03 -38.10 -6.15
N GLY A 258 -15.01 -38.82 -6.68
CA GLY A 258 -15.17 -39.09 -8.11
C GLY A 258 -14.36 -40.27 -8.64
N ASN A 259 -13.41 -40.83 -7.89
CA ASN A 259 -12.72 -42.06 -8.28
C ASN A 259 -13.55 -43.32 -8.00
N ASN A 260 -13.31 -44.32 -8.84
CA ASN A 260 -13.98 -45.61 -8.78
C ASN A 260 -13.03 -46.74 -8.42
N CYS A 261 -13.55 -47.71 -7.68
CA CYS A 261 -12.93 -49.01 -7.46
C CYS A 261 -13.77 -50.09 -8.14
N THR A 262 -13.12 -50.93 -8.94
CA THR A 262 -13.70 -52.08 -9.64
C THR A 262 -13.24 -53.39 -8.99
N PHE A 263 -14.14 -54.36 -8.94
CA PHE A 263 -13.92 -55.65 -8.30
C PHE A 263 -14.00 -56.77 -9.32
N SER A 264 -13.15 -57.79 -9.15
CA SER A 264 -13.20 -59.02 -9.93
C SER A 264 -12.90 -60.23 -9.05
N CYS A 265 -13.50 -61.37 -9.36
CA CYS A 265 -13.25 -62.63 -8.67
C CYS A 265 -12.23 -63.49 -9.42
N GLN A 266 -11.54 -64.36 -8.70
CA GLN A 266 -10.67 -65.37 -9.26
C GLN A 266 -11.50 -66.49 -9.92
N ASP A 267 -10.86 -67.28 -10.79
CA ASP A 267 -11.51 -68.40 -11.47
C ASP A 267 -12.17 -69.37 -10.48
N GLY A 268 -13.41 -69.78 -10.77
CA GLY A 268 -14.21 -70.62 -9.88
C GLY A 268 -15.01 -69.87 -8.82
N PHE A 269 -14.97 -68.52 -8.81
CA PHE A 269 -15.79 -67.67 -7.95
C PHE A 269 -16.62 -66.67 -8.76
N GLU A 270 -17.83 -66.37 -8.26
CA GLU A 270 -18.76 -65.41 -8.85
C GLU A 270 -18.92 -64.18 -7.92
N LEU A 271 -18.95 -62.99 -8.51
CA LEU A 271 -19.08 -61.73 -7.77
C LEU A 271 -20.52 -61.51 -7.32
N GLN A 272 -20.73 -61.42 -6.01
CA GLN A 272 -22.02 -61.10 -5.40
C GLN A 272 -22.02 -59.64 -4.93
N GLY A 273 -22.83 -58.80 -5.60
CA GLY A 273 -22.95 -57.36 -5.30
C GLY A 273 -22.62 -56.47 -6.50
N VAL A 274 -21.99 -55.32 -6.23
CA VAL A 274 -21.64 -54.33 -7.26
C VAL A 274 -20.29 -54.64 -7.92
N VAL A 275 -20.20 -54.43 -9.24
CA VAL A 275 -18.93 -54.55 -9.99
C VAL A 275 -18.00 -53.36 -9.74
N SER A 276 -18.57 -52.20 -9.42
CA SER A 276 -17.82 -50.99 -9.08
C SER A 276 -18.53 -50.15 -8.02
N MET A 277 -17.75 -49.38 -7.29
CA MET A 277 -18.23 -48.35 -6.36
C MET A 277 -17.45 -47.05 -6.55
N ALA A 278 -18.09 -45.92 -6.27
CA ALA A 278 -17.55 -44.58 -6.46
C ALA A 278 -17.49 -43.82 -5.14
N CYS A 279 -16.43 -43.04 -4.94
CA CYS A 279 -16.30 -42.17 -3.77
C CYS A 279 -17.20 -40.93 -3.92
N THR A 280 -18.08 -40.70 -2.95
CA THR A 280 -19.02 -39.57 -2.95
C THR A 280 -18.41 -38.32 -2.30
N HIS A 281 -19.10 -37.18 -2.43
CA HIS A 281 -18.66 -35.91 -1.83
C HIS A 281 -18.63 -35.97 -0.29
N SER A 282 -19.32 -36.93 0.33
CA SER A 282 -19.37 -37.10 1.79
C SER A 282 -18.20 -37.93 2.34
N GLY A 283 -17.28 -38.39 1.48
CA GLY A 283 -16.19 -39.28 1.88
C GLY A 283 -16.63 -40.71 2.15
N GLU A 284 -17.78 -41.10 1.58
CA GLU A 284 -18.33 -42.44 1.70
C GLU A 284 -18.41 -43.12 0.33
N TRP A 285 -18.37 -44.45 0.32
CA TRP A 285 -18.62 -45.20 -0.91
C TRP A 285 -20.12 -45.24 -1.19
N ASN A 286 -20.50 -45.07 -2.46
CA ASN A 286 -21.91 -45.10 -2.86
C ASN A 286 -22.58 -46.48 -2.77
N ALA A 287 -21.81 -47.53 -2.50
CA ALA A 287 -22.26 -48.91 -2.37
C ALA A 287 -21.39 -49.69 -1.38
N ALA A 288 -21.93 -50.78 -0.84
CA ALA A 288 -21.17 -51.70 0.00
C ALA A 288 -20.22 -52.58 -0.86
N PRO A 289 -19.06 -52.99 -0.32
CA PRO A 289 -18.13 -53.88 -1.03
C PRO A 289 -18.77 -55.25 -1.36
N PRO A 290 -18.52 -55.82 -2.55
CA PRO A 290 -19.03 -57.14 -2.93
C PRO A 290 -18.27 -58.29 -2.25
N THR A 291 -18.76 -59.52 -2.43
CA THR A 291 -18.09 -60.77 -2.04
C THR A 291 -17.86 -61.68 -3.24
N CYS A 292 -16.87 -62.57 -3.16
CA CYS A 292 -16.64 -63.62 -4.16
C CYS A 292 -17.07 -64.97 -3.58
N GLU A 293 -18.08 -65.60 -4.17
CA GLU A 293 -18.63 -66.88 -3.71
C GLU A 293 -18.28 -68.00 -4.69
N GLY A 294 -17.91 -69.18 -4.17
CA GLY A 294 -17.50 -70.30 -5.01
C GLY A 294 -18.66 -70.84 -5.85
N VAL A 295 -18.41 -71.06 -7.15
CA VAL A 295 -19.38 -71.67 -8.05
C VAL A 295 -19.59 -73.13 -7.63
N LYS A 296 -20.84 -73.53 -7.37
CA LYS A 296 -21.15 -74.92 -6.98
C LYS A 296 -20.91 -75.86 -8.17
N ALA A 297 -20.19 -76.95 -7.92
CA ALA A 297 -19.81 -77.94 -8.93
C ALA A 297 -20.99 -78.60 -9.68
N ASP A 298 -22.23 -78.45 -9.19
CA ASP A 298 -23.43 -79.00 -9.83
C ASP A 298 -23.94 -78.15 -11.03
N GLN A 299 -23.30 -77.02 -11.34
CA GLN A 299 -23.61 -76.17 -12.50
C GLN A 299 -22.54 -76.18 -13.61
N MET A 300 -21.52 -77.03 -13.51
CA MET A 300 -20.54 -77.23 -14.58
C MET A 300 -20.95 -78.45 -15.42
N ASP A 301 -21.16 -78.26 -16.72
CA ASP A 301 -21.13 -79.40 -17.64
C ASP A 301 -19.67 -79.90 -17.80
N ASP A 302 -19.51 -81.13 -18.28
CA ASP A 302 -18.21 -81.85 -18.42
C ASP A 302 -17.20 -81.16 -19.37
N HIS A 303 -17.49 -79.93 -19.81
CA HIS A 303 -16.68 -79.11 -20.68
C HIS A 303 -16.36 -77.72 -20.10
N GLY A 304 -16.82 -77.41 -18.88
CA GLY A 304 -16.43 -76.19 -18.16
C GLY A 304 -16.96 -74.89 -18.77
N ILE A 305 -18.11 -74.92 -19.47
CA ILE A 305 -18.74 -73.70 -20.00
C ILE A 305 -20.10 -73.48 -19.32
N ILE A 306 -20.31 -72.26 -18.83
CA ILE A 306 -21.59 -71.83 -18.25
C ILE A 306 -22.58 -71.58 -19.41
N PRO A 307 -23.77 -72.18 -19.44
CA PRO A 307 -24.78 -71.82 -20.43
C PRO A 307 -25.29 -70.40 -20.15
N ASN A 308 -25.29 -69.55 -21.19
CA ASN A 308 -25.84 -68.19 -21.11
C ASN A 308 -27.28 -68.23 -20.56
N ALA A 309 -27.54 -67.45 -19.52
CA ALA A 309 -28.89 -67.21 -19.01
C ALA A 309 -29.67 -66.30 -19.98
N GLU A 310 -30.89 -66.72 -20.34
CA GLU A 310 -31.91 -65.90 -21.03
C GLU A 310 -32.44 -64.76 -20.15
#